data_AF-Q4BYQ5-F1
#
_entry.id   AF-Q4BYQ5-F1
#
_cell.length_a   1.000
_cell.length_b   1.000
_cell.length_c   1.000
_cell.angle_alpha   90.00
_cell.angle_beta   90.00
_cell.angle_gamma   90.00
#
_symmetry.space_group_name_H-M   'P 1'
#
loop_
_entity.id
_entity.type
_entity.pdbx_description
1 polymer ?
#
loop_
_entity_poly.entity_id
_entity_poly.type
_entity_poly.pdbx_seq_one_letter_code
_entity_poly.pdbx_strand_id
1 'polypeptide(L)'
;MKPVDFLLIIHPALAVIFVFPLIGIVSYYSWQTRQRRLALANKEKSKIPPIVGTEHVKIGRWLSTGVVAITLFGLAYPIGEDIIKKQLWGTNFFQFIFLILMFVLTAVSLYFLHNAREAKWRGIFATLTGMGIVILGCQDNVFRRTNEWYN
;
A
#
# COMPACT_ATOMS: atom_id res chain seq x y z
N MET A 1 21.07 -19.03 -8.07
CA MET A 1 19.93 -18.10 -7.89
C MET A 1 19.85 -17.21 -9.10
N LYS A 2 18.69 -17.16 -9.74
CA LYS A 2 18.41 -16.21 -10.81
C LYS A 2 18.18 -14.82 -10.18
N PRO A 3 18.48 -13.71 -10.86
CA PRO A 3 18.22 -12.35 -10.34
C PRO A 3 16.76 -12.14 -9.88
N VAL A 4 15.84 -12.87 -10.51
CA VAL A 4 14.41 -12.91 -10.18
C VAL A 4 14.09 -13.55 -8.83
N ASP A 5 14.90 -14.49 -8.34
CA ASP A 5 14.71 -15.08 -7.00
C ASP A 5 14.94 -14.04 -5.90
N PHE A 6 15.71 -12.99 -6.20
CA PHE A 6 15.98 -11.89 -5.27
C PHE A 6 14.72 -11.02 -5.04
N LEU A 7 13.88 -10.84 -6.05
CA LEU A 7 12.61 -10.10 -5.93
C LEU A 7 11.62 -10.83 -4.99
N LEU A 8 11.66 -12.15 -4.99
CA LEU A 8 10.82 -12.99 -4.14
C LEU A 8 11.19 -12.85 -2.65
N ILE A 9 12.46 -12.56 -2.35
CA ILE A 9 12.99 -12.38 -0.99
C ILE A 9 12.94 -10.90 -0.57
N ILE A 10 13.17 -9.96 -1.49
CA ILE A 10 13.25 -8.53 -1.16
C ILE A 10 11.91 -7.98 -0.68
N HIS A 11 10.80 -8.42 -1.28
CA HIS A 11 9.46 -7.98 -0.92
C HIS A 11 9.12 -8.29 0.56
N PRO A 12 9.21 -9.56 1.04
CA PRO A 12 8.95 -9.86 2.44
C PRO A 12 10.02 -9.26 3.38
N ALA A 13 11.29 -9.18 2.97
CA ALA A 13 12.32 -8.54 3.79
C ALA A 13 12.03 -7.05 4.03
N LEU A 14 11.65 -6.31 2.99
CA LEU A 14 11.25 -4.91 3.11
C LEU A 14 10.00 -4.73 3.96
N ALA A 15 9.03 -5.65 3.86
CA ALA A 15 7.85 -5.60 4.72
C ALA A 15 8.23 -5.72 6.21
N VAL A 16 9.12 -6.65 6.56
CA VAL A 16 9.55 -6.85 7.95
C VAL A 16 10.39 -5.68 8.46
N ILE A 17 11.31 -5.16 7.65
CA ILE A 17 12.24 -4.09 8.08
C ILE A 17 11.56 -2.73 8.11
N PHE A 18 10.61 -2.47 7.21
CA PHE A 18 10.02 -1.13 7.05
C PHE A 18 8.57 -1.05 7.53
N VAL A 19 7.69 -1.95 7.06
CA VAL A 19 6.25 -1.86 7.34
C VAL A 19 5.94 -2.21 8.78
N PHE A 20 6.49 -3.31 9.30
CA PHE A 20 6.16 -3.77 10.65
C PHE A 20 6.57 -2.78 11.74
N PRO A 21 7.78 -2.18 11.73
CA PRO A 21 8.13 -1.13 12.68
C PRO A 21 7.23 0.10 12.55
N LEU A 22 6.91 0.52 11.32
CA LEU A 22 6.01 1.65 11.08
C LEU A 22 4.61 1.41 11.65
N ILE A 23 4.07 0.20 11.55
CA ILE A 23 2.78 -0.15 12.19
C ILE A 23 2.84 0.12 13.70
N GLY A 24 3.90 -0.34 14.37
CA GLY A 24 4.10 -0.11 15.80
C GLY A 24 4.17 1.38 16.15
N ILE A 25 4.96 2.15 15.41
CA ILE A 25 5.13 3.59 15.61
C ILE A 25 3.81 4.35 15.39
N VAL A 26 3.09 4.06 14.30
CA VAL A 26 1.80 4.69 13.98
C VAL A 26 0.77 4.38 15.06
N SER A 27 0.74 3.13 15.54
CA SER A 27 -0.17 2.68 16.61
C SER A 27 0.14 3.36 17.94
N TYR A 28 1.43 3.54 18.26
CA TYR A 28 1.86 4.29 19.44
C TYR A 28 1.42 5.76 19.38
N TYR A 29 1.64 6.45 18.25
CA TYR A 29 1.20 7.84 18.09
C TYR A 29 -0.33 7.99 18.02
N SER A 30 -1.05 7.01 17.46
CA SER A 30 -2.52 7.02 17.44
C SER A 30 -3.08 6.92 18.87
N TRP A 31 -2.49 6.04 19.69
CA TRP A 31 -2.85 5.90 21.10
C TRP A 31 -2.59 7.19 21.88
N GLN A 32 -1.41 7.78 21.75
CA GLN A 32 -1.10 9.06 22.41
C GLN A 32 -2.04 10.19 21.97
N THR A 33 -2.36 10.27 20.68
CA THR A 33 -3.31 11.26 20.16
C THR A 33 -4.69 11.10 20.80
N ARG A 34 -5.17 9.86 20.96
CA ARG A 34 -6.42 9.54 21.63
C ARG A 34 -6.37 9.92 23.12
N GLN A 35 -5.33 9.51 23.84
CA GLN A 35 -5.18 9.81 25.27
C GLN A 35 -5.14 11.32 25.53
N ARG A 36 -4.47 12.10 24.66
CA ARG A 36 -4.47 13.56 24.75
C ARG A 36 -5.87 14.15 24.55
N ARG A 37 -6.64 13.66 23.56
CA ARG A 37 -8.03 14.12 23.33
C ARG A 37 -8.92 13.85 24.54
N LEU A 38 -8.78 12.69 25.17
CA LEU A 38 -9.53 12.33 26.38
C LEU A 38 -9.17 13.22 27.58
N ALA A 39 -7.87 13.46 27.82
CA ALA A 39 -7.44 14.35 28.90
C ALA A 39 -7.98 15.79 28.71
N LEU A 40 -7.94 16.31 27.47
CA LEU A 40 -8.48 17.62 27.15
C LEU A 40 -10.01 17.69 27.33
N ALA A 41 -10.74 16.62 26.98
CA ALA A 41 -12.18 16.53 27.21
C ALA A 41 -12.53 16.55 28.71
N ASN A 42 -11.69 15.93 29.54
CA ASN A 42 -11.82 15.93 31.00
C ASN A 42 -11.29 17.22 31.65
N LYS A 43 -10.86 18.22 30.87
CA LYS A 43 -10.23 19.48 31.33
C LYS A 43 -8.95 19.26 32.17
N GLU A 44 -8.30 18.11 32.00
CA GLU A 44 -7.03 17.79 32.66
C GLU A 44 -5.84 18.30 31.86
N LYS A 45 -4.75 18.68 32.55
CA LYS A 45 -3.49 19.04 31.89
C LYS A 45 -2.84 17.78 31.31
N SER A 46 -2.77 17.69 29.99
CA SER A 46 -2.10 16.57 29.31
C SER A 46 -0.58 16.75 29.32
N LYS A 47 0.15 15.71 29.76
CA LYS A 47 1.61 15.62 29.62
C LYS A 47 2.06 15.31 28.18
N ILE A 48 1.13 14.87 27.33
CA ILE A 48 1.41 14.47 25.95
C ILE A 48 1.51 15.74 25.09
N PRO A 49 2.58 15.95 24.31
CA PRO A 49 2.76 17.14 23.49
C PRO A 49 1.66 17.36 22.43
N PRO A 50 1.40 18.62 22.00
CA PRO A 50 0.44 18.92 20.93
C PRO A 50 0.83 18.36 19.56
N ILE A 51 2.13 18.17 19.32
CA ILE A 51 2.72 17.74 18.05
C ILE A 51 2.46 16.25 17.72
N VAL A 52 2.00 15.46 18.69
CA VAL A 52 1.76 14.01 18.52
C VAL A 52 0.76 13.72 17.39
N GLY A 53 -0.27 14.56 17.22
CA GLY A 53 -1.26 14.39 16.15
C GLY A 53 -0.67 14.61 14.75
N THR A 54 0.21 15.60 14.59
CA THR A 54 0.88 15.86 13.32
C THR A 54 1.92 14.80 12.99
N GLU A 55 2.65 14.30 14.00
CA GLU A 55 3.58 13.18 13.82
C GLU A 55 2.85 11.89 13.43
N HIS A 56 1.69 11.60 14.04
CA HIS A 56 0.85 10.47 13.65
C HIS A 56 0.50 10.52 12.16
N VAL A 57 0.07 11.69 11.65
CA VAL A 57 -0.27 11.86 10.23
C VAL A 57 0.96 11.69 9.34
N LYS A 58 2.10 12.26 9.72
CA LYS A 58 3.36 12.18 8.95
C LYS A 58 3.81 10.73 8.82
N ILE A 59 3.91 9.99 9.93
CA ILE A 59 4.33 8.57 9.90
C ILE A 59 3.25 7.71 9.23
N GLY A 60 1.96 8.01 9.43
CA GLY A 60 0.87 7.31 8.75
C GLY A 60 0.95 7.39 7.22
N ARG A 61 1.41 8.53 6.67
CA ARG A 61 1.69 8.67 5.24
C ARG A 61 2.85 7.78 4.77
N TRP A 62 3.91 7.68 5.56
CA TRP A 62 5.01 6.76 5.28
C TRP A 62 4.56 5.30 5.31
N LEU A 63 3.75 4.91 6.30
CA LEU A 63 3.18 3.57 6.38
C LEU A 63 2.33 3.25 5.16
N SER A 64 1.38 4.12 4.81
CA SER A 64 0.53 3.92 3.62
C SER A 64 1.34 3.81 2.34
N THR A 65 2.35 4.66 2.17
CA THR A 65 3.26 4.60 1.00
C THR A 65 4.03 3.30 0.96
N GLY A 66 4.60 2.89 2.10
CA GLY A 66 5.38 1.66 2.23
C GLY A 66 4.54 0.44 1.88
N VAL A 67 3.33 0.33 2.45
CA VAL A 67 2.40 -0.78 2.16
C VAL A 67 2.08 -0.84 0.68
N VAL A 68 1.61 0.26 0.08
CA VAL A 68 1.22 0.29 -1.34
C VAL A 68 2.41 -0.02 -2.25
N ALA A 69 3.56 0.60 -2.01
CA ALA A 69 4.76 0.38 -2.82
C ALA A 69 5.21 -1.07 -2.75
N ILE A 70 5.31 -1.64 -1.55
CA ILE A 70 5.70 -3.04 -1.35
C ILE A 70 4.70 -3.95 -2.04
N THR A 71 3.39 -3.72 -1.91
CA THR A 71 2.37 -4.50 -2.63
C THR A 71 2.55 -4.43 -4.14
N LEU A 72 2.80 -3.26 -4.73
CA LEU A 72 3.08 -3.14 -6.16
C LEU A 72 4.33 -3.93 -6.56
N PHE A 73 5.42 -3.86 -5.78
CA PHE A 73 6.60 -4.68 -6.03
C PHE A 73 6.30 -6.19 -5.94
N GLY A 74 5.49 -6.61 -4.98
CA GLY A 74 5.10 -8.01 -4.80
C GLY A 74 4.24 -8.53 -5.96
N LEU A 75 3.35 -7.71 -6.50
CA LEU A 75 2.49 -8.04 -7.64
C LEU A 75 3.23 -7.95 -8.99
N ALA A 76 4.23 -7.07 -9.10
CA ALA A 76 4.99 -6.89 -10.33
C ALA A 76 5.73 -8.17 -10.76
N TYR A 77 6.20 -8.98 -9.80
CA TYR A 77 6.88 -10.23 -10.07
C TYR A 77 6.00 -11.28 -10.79
N PRO A 78 4.90 -11.78 -10.19
CA PRO A 78 4.07 -12.81 -10.83
C PRO A 78 3.41 -12.31 -12.12
N ILE A 79 3.02 -11.03 -12.17
CA ILE A 79 2.44 -10.43 -13.38
C ILE A 79 3.49 -10.31 -14.48
N GLY A 80 4.70 -9.85 -14.16
CA GLY A 80 5.79 -9.72 -15.12
C GLY A 80 6.27 -11.07 -15.66
N GLU A 81 6.36 -12.08 -14.79
CA GLU A 81 6.70 -13.46 -15.20
C GLU A 81 5.66 -14.01 -16.20
N ASP A 82 4.37 -13.76 -15.97
CA ASP A 82 3.31 -14.18 -16.88
C ASP A 82 3.34 -13.45 -18.23
N ILE A 83 3.58 -12.13 -18.21
CA ILE A 83 3.74 -11.33 -19.44
C ILE A 83 4.82 -11.91 -20.34
N ILE A 84 5.96 -12.31 -19.76
CA ILE A 84 7.09 -12.89 -20.49
C ILE A 84 6.74 -14.30 -20.99
N LYS A 85 6.19 -15.17 -20.13
CA LYS A 85 5.88 -16.57 -20.47
C LYS A 85 4.81 -16.69 -21.55
N LYS A 86 3.75 -15.88 -21.49
CA LYS A 86 2.63 -15.90 -22.46
C LYS A 86 2.85 -14.96 -23.64
N GLN A 87 3.98 -14.25 -23.66
CA GLN A 87 4.33 -13.28 -24.71
C GLN A 87 3.17 -12.29 -24.97
N LEU A 88 2.59 -11.73 -23.88
CA LEU A 88 1.35 -10.95 -23.94
C LEU A 88 1.43 -9.75 -24.90
N TRP A 89 2.63 -9.24 -25.16
CA TRP A 89 2.85 -8.18 -26.13
C TRP A 89 2.49 -8.57 -27.57
N GLY A 90 2.52 -9.86 -27.92
CA GLY A 90 2.15 -10.37 -29.24
C GLY A 90 0.80 -11.09 -29.26
N THR A 91 0.41 -11.74 -28.17
CA THR A 91 -0.82 -12.54 -28.09
C THR A 91 -2.04 -11.74 -27.66
N ASN A 92 -1.89 -10.83 -26.70
CA ASN A 92 -2.99 -10.01 -26.18
C ASN A 92 -2.49 -8.62 -25.76
N PHE A 93 -2.27 -7.78 -26.78
CA PHE A 93 -1.68 -6.45 -26.61
C PHE A 93 -2.53 -5.51 -25.73
N PHE A 94 -3.86 -5.66 -25.76
CA PHE A 94 -4.76 -4.88 -24.91
C PHE A 94 -4.53 -5.19 -23.43
N GLN A 95 -4.47 -6.48 -23.06
CA GLN A 95 -4.19 -6.90 -21.68
C GLN A 95 -2.82 -6.41 -21.21
N PHE A 96 -1.80 -6.49 -22.08
CA PHE A 96 -0.45 -6.00 -21.77
C PHE A 96 -0.45 -4.49 -21.44
N ILE A 97 -1.06 -3.66 -22.28
CA ILE A 97 -1.18 -2.20 -22.02
C ILE A 97 -1.98 -1.94 -20.75
N PHE A 98 -3.10 -2.62 -20.57
CA PHE A 98 -3.98 -2.44 -19.41
C PHE A 98 -3.22 -2.68 -18.10
N LEU A 99 -2.44 -3.76 -18.01
CA LEU A 99 -1.65 -4.08 -16.81
C LEU A 99 -0.63 -2.97 -16.49
N ILE A 100 0.16 -2.53 -17.46
CA ILE A 100 1.16 -1.47 -17.26
C ILE A 100 0.46 -0.18 -16.84
N LEU A 101 -0.63 0.17 -17.51
CA LEU A 101 -1.40 1.37 -17.19
C LEU A 101 -1.94 1.33 -15.76
N MET A 102 -2.45 0.18 -15.31
CA MET A 102 -2.94 0.01 -13.95
C MET A 102 -1.86 0.21 -12.88
N PHE A 103 -0.63 -0.27 -13.13
CA PHE A 103 0.51 0.02 -12.23
C PHE A 103 0.78 1.53 -12.15
N VAL A 104 0.86 2.21 -13.29
CA VAL A 104 1.13 3.65 -13.36
C VAL A 104 0.01 4.46 -12.69
N LEU A 105 -1.25 4.16 -13.03
CA LEU A 105 -2.41 4.85 -12.45
C LEU A 105 -2.49 4.67 -10.93
N THR A 106 -2.15 3.49 -10.41
CA THR A 106 -2.11 3.24 -8.97
C THR A 106 -1.03 4.08 -8.29
N ALA A 107 0.17 4.15 -8.86
CA ALA A 107 1.27 4.96 -8.33
C ALA A 107 0.96 6.47 -8.38
N VAL A 108 0.37 6.94 -9.48
CA VAL A 108 -0.07 8.34 -9.65
C VAL A 108 -1.19 8.69 -8.66
N SER A 109 -2.15 7.78 -8.46
CA SER A 109 -3.23 7.97 -7.49
C SER A 109 -2.68 8.09 -6.06
N LEU A 110 -1.68 7.27 -5.70
CA LEU A 110 -1.01 7.38 -4.41
C LEU A 110 -0.27 8.73 -4.25
N TYR A 111 0.41 9.19 -5.30
CA TYR A 111 1.07 10.50 -5.28
C TYR A 111 0.07 11.64 -5.06
N PHE A 112 -1.05 11.63 -5.78
CA PHE A 112 -2.11 12.63 -5.59
C PHE A 112 -2.79 12.52 -4.22
N LEU A 113 -2.92 11.33 -3.65
CA LEU A 113 -3.44 11.14 -2.30
C LEU A 113 -2.62 11.91 -1.25
N HIS A 114 -1.30 11.96 -1.39
CA HIS A 114 -0.43 12.70 -0.47
C HIS A 114 -0.50 14.21 -0.64
N ASN A 115 -0.77 14.66 -1.86
CA ASN A 115 -0.87 16.09 -2.19
C ASN A 115 -2.27 16.66 -1.93
N ALA A 116 -3.30 15.82 -1.92
CA ALA A 116 -4.68 16.24 -1.71
C ALA A 116 -4.88 16.81 -0.30
N ARG A 117 -5.35 18.06 -0.23
CA ARG A 117 -5.69 18.75 1.02
C ARG A 117 -7.16 18.56 1.41
N GLU A 118 -8.04 18.58 0.42
CA GLU A 118 -9.49 18.43 0.59
C GLU A 118 -9.89 16.99 0.93
N ALA A 119 -10.83 16.84 1.86
CA ALA A 119 -11.29 15.53 2.32
C ALA A 119 -11.91 14.69 1.20
N LYS A 120 -12.67 15.33 0.29
CA LYS A 120 -13.31 14.66 -0.86
C LYS A 120 -12.27 14.04 -1.79
N TRP A 121 -11.27 14.83 -2.20
CA TRP A 121 -10.20 14.36 -3.08
C TRP A 121 -9.33 13.29 -2.44
N ARG A 122 -9.04 13.41 -1.14
CA ARG A 122 -8.34 12.36 -0.39
C ARG A 122 -9.12 11.04 -0.41
N GLY A 123 -10.44 11.09 -0.22
CA GLY A 123 -11.29 9.91 -0.31
C GLY A 123 -11.22 9.25 -1.69
N ILE A 124 -11.36 10.05 -2.75
CA ILE A 124 -11.31 9.57 -4.15
C ILE A 124 -9.96 8.93 -4.48
N PHE A 125 -8.84 9.59 -4.17
CA PHE A 125 -7.53 9.03 -4.47
C PHE A 125 -7.19 7.80 -3.61
N ALA A 126 -7.69 7.75 -2.36
CA ALA A 126 -7.55 6.56 -1.52
C ALA A 126 -8.32 5.37 -2.10
N THR A 127 -9.56 5.58 -2.57
CA THR A 127 -10.34 4.51 -3.20
C THR A 127 -9.73 4.09 -4.55
N LEU A 128 -9.28 5.02 -5.39
CA LEU A 128 -8.60 4.70 -6.65
C LEU A 128 -7.32 3.89 -6.44
N THR A 129 -6.50 4.27 -5.45
CA THR A 129 -5.28 3.52 -5.10
C THR A 129 -5.62 2.11 -4.61
N GLY A 130 -6.64 1.99 -3.74
CA GLY A 130 -7.11 0.70 -3.25
C GLY A 130 -7.68 -0.19 -4.36
N MET A 131 -8.52 0.38 -5.23
CA MET A 131 -9.07 -0.31 -6.40
C MET A 131 -7.97 -0.80 -7.35
N GLY A 132 -6.95 0.02 -7.60
CA GLY A 132 -5.82 -0.36 -8.43
C GLY A 132 -5.08 -1.60 -7.92
N ILE A 133 -4.80 -1.64 -6.62
CA ILE A 133 -4.22 -2.83 -5.97
C ILE A 133 -5.14 -4.05 -6.10
N VAL A 134 -6.44 -3.88 -5.83
CA VAL A 134 -7.41 -4.98 -5.91
C VAL A 134 -7.47 -5.52 -7.34
N ILE A 135 -7.58 -4.66 -8.36
CA ILE A 135 -7.63 -5.08 -9.77
C ILE A 135 -6.35 -5.83 -10.17
N LEU A 136 -5.17 -5.37 -9.73
CA LEU A 136 -3.90 -6.03 -10.01
C LEU A 136 -3.77 -7.37 -9.25
N GLY A 137 -4.22 -7.45 -7.99
CA GLY A 137 -4.29 -8.72 -7.25
C GLY A 137 -5.35 -9.68 -7.82
N CYS A 138 -6.39 -9.11 -8.42
CA CYS A 138 -7.46 -9.59 -9.30
C CYS A 138 -7.04 -10.41 -10.52
N GLN A 139 -5.78 -10.31 -10.96
CA GLN A 139 -5.32 -11.02 -12.17
C GLN A 139 -5.13 -12.52 -11.92
N ASP A 140 -5.59 -13.37 -12.84
CA ASP A 140 -5.49 -14.84 -12.75
C ASP A 140 -4.06 -15.36 -12.56
N ASN A 141 -3.09 -14.53 -12.93
CA ASN A 141 -1.66 -14.79 -12.85
C ASN A 141 -1.10 -14.63 -11.43
N VAL A 142 -1.83 -13.95 -10.55
CA VAL A 142 -1.45 -13.77 -9.16
C VAL A 142 -1.96 -14.98 -8.38
N PHE A 143 -1.02 -15.75 -7.81
CA PHE A 143 -1.37 -16.92 -7.03
C PHE A 143 -2.29 -16.57 -5.86
N ARG A 144 -3.46 -17.22 -5.80
CA ARG A 144 -4.40 -17.14 -4.68
C ARG A 144 -4.69 -18.54 -4.19
N ARG A 145 -4.84 -18.67 -2.88
CA ARG A 145 -5.23 -19.93 -2.23
C ARG A 145 -6.74 -20.17 -2.28
N THR A 146 -7.43 -19.71 -3.33
CA THR A 146 -8.90 -19.83 -3.45
C THR A 146 -9.37 -21.28 -3.45
N ASN A 147 -8.53 -22.19 -3.94
CA ASN A 147 -8.73 -23.64 -3.87
C ASN A 147 -8.82 -24.22 -2.44
N GLU A 148 -8.33 -23.52 -1.41
CA GLU A 148 -8.41 -23.98 -0.02
C GLU A 148 -9.78 -23.70 0.64
N TRP A 149 -10.64 -22.88 0.02
CA TRP A 149 -11.84 -22.32 0.66
C TRP A 149 -13.17 -22.69 -0.03
N TYR A 150 -13.12 -23.15 -1.27
CA TYR A 150 -14.29 -23.57 -2.04
C TYR A 150 -14.10 -25.05 -2.42
N ASN A 151 -14.36 -25.94 -1.44
CA ASN A 151 -14.50 -27.39 -1.67
C ASN A 151 -15.89 -27.70 -2.24
#